data_AF-A0A497HU22-F1
#
_entry.id   AF-A0A497HU22-F1
#
_cell.length_a   1.000
_cell.length_b   1.000
_cell.length_c   1.000
_cell.angle_alpha   90.00
_cell.angle_beta   90.00
_cell.angle_gamma   90.00
#
_symmetry.space_group_name_H-M   'P 1'
#
loop_
_entity.id
_entity.type
_entity.pdbx_description
1 polymer ?
#
loop_
_entity_poly.entity_id
_entity_poly.type
_entity_poly.pdbx_seq_one_letter_code
_entity_poly.pdbx_strand_id
1 'polypeptide(L)'
;MRIRLRAKSTSKILERDLRKKARKLKGDPYLLLPTCMGECSRCPFEKMKRALRKVAEKADNPEALERLSRSGDKMARALAGFLKILHEERIPYLALARTPEGEVGYVQRGKAPTNMMIAVQYYDRPTLKALGYLDYVRKKGLTMFITERALLCSGGTPKINEDVERSISKAFEGKLKSGGGKGRSVLHCPHLEPGEIEDLASSENPYIRLSWSAGGLLIGICEECIREIGGNSYHRLGRVVMKKKLKKEVEVSVQVSPVKRSEKCPEVDYTLPSIIDYISGEMDDLTLIKRSKESYKENLKSTKRRVFIARGVCYGDDPEVLLKALGASGKEKELLAEVLKGVSEPLVVEDLSSIAVLRRFWKERGRGALAKVLGDEEVAEEIFSELSLESYTPGAMIEEGMKRIREKNLRKKLPEPVDPPEMIEVARELAIAYMARGPEGVGRVLSKLKTTDIRTRAAVYAFIKAFSLEKYSSWSYSPEEIGYAQGLEDVIKEVVTDDGKRHKDALRRLWRETGSTLELRFRGE
;
A
#
# COMPACT_ATOMS: atom_id res chain seq x y z
N MET A 1 30.37 16.37 10.07
CA MET A 1 30.34 15.15 10.90
C MET A 1 31.57 15.14 11.80
N ARG A 2 31.42 15.42 13.11
CA ARG A 2 32.49 15.28 14.10
C ARG A 2 32.47 13.84 14.61
N ILE A 3 33.55 13.10 14.38
CA ILE A 3 33.71 11.71 14.84
C ILE A 3 34.25 11.75 16.27
N ARG A 4 33.54 11.19 17.25
CA ARG A 4 34.03 11.00 18.63
C ARG A 4 34.81 9.67 18.70
N LEU A 5 36.01 9.70 19.31
CA LEU A 5 36.92 8.55 19.41
C LEU A 5 36.65 7.76 20.70
N ARG A 6 36.45 6.45 20.57
CA ARG A 6 36.48 5.45 21.66
C ARG A 6 37.48 4.35 21.29
N ALA A 7 38.10 3.66 22.25
CA ALA A 7 39.07 2.59 21.99
C ALA A 7 38.48 1.21 22.32
N LYS A 8 38.85 0.17 21.56
CA LYS A 8 38.44 -1.23 21.76
C LYS A 8 39.62 -2.18 21.57
N SER A 9 39.66 -3.28 22.31
CA SER A 9 40.64 -4.36 22.09
C SER A 9 40.46 -5.00 20.72
N THR A 10 41.56 -5.28 20.03
CA THR A 10 41.54 -5.89 18.69
C THR A 10 41.31 -7.40 18.80
N SER A 11 40.35 -7.95 18.04
CA SER A 11 40.23 -9.41 17.93
C SER A 11 41.33 -9.99 17.03
N LYS A 12 41.78 -11.23 17.30
CA LYS A 12 42.80 -11.91 16.48
C LYS A 12 42.40 -12.00 14.99
N ILE A 13 41.10 -12.14 14.71
CA ILE A 13 40.57 -12.21 13.34
C ILE A 13 40.75 -10.86 12.63
N LEU A 14 40.37 -9.76 13.29
CA LEU A 14 40.46 -8.42 12.72
C LEU A 14 41.92 -7.97 12.56
N GLU A 15 42.80 -8.31 13.51
CA GLU A 15 44.24 -8.06 13.37
C GLU A 15 44.82 -8.78 12.15
N ARG A 16 44.46 -10.06 11.96
CA ARG A 16 44.89 -10.85 10.80
C ARG A 16 44.40 -10.24 9.48
N ASP A 17 43.15 -9.79 9.43
CA ASP A 17 42.59 -9.13 8.24
C ASP A 17 43.32 -7.82 7.91
N LEU A 18 43.52 -6.94 8.91
CA LEU A 18 44.23 -5.68 8.73
C LEU A 18 45.67 -5.89 8.24
N ARG A 19 46.40 -6.85 8.82
CA ARG A 19 47.75 -7.21 8.34
C ARG A 19 47.73 -7.75 6.91
N LYS A 20 46.75 -8.59 6.56
CA LYS A 20 46.57 -9.09 5.18
C LYS A 20 46.34 -7.95 4.20
N LYS A 21 45.50 -6.97 4.56
CA LYS A 21 45.23 -5.78 3.75
C LYS A 21 46.44 -4.87 3.62
N ALA A 22 47.18 -4.65 4.70
CA ALA A 22 48.44 -3.90 4.67
C ALA A 22 49.47 -4.55 3.74
N ARG A 23 49.62 -5.88 3.76
CA ARG A 23 50.51 -6.59 2.81
C ARG A 23 50.06 -6.43 1.36
N LYS A 24 48.75 -6.51 1.09
CA LYS A 24 48.22 -6.25 -0.27
C LYS A 24 48.55 -4.82 -0.73
N LEU A 25 48.35 -3.82 0.14
CA LEU A 25 48.68 -2.43 -0.17
C LEU A 25 50.17 -2.13 -0.28
N LYS A 26 51.02 -2.90 0.43
CA LYS A 26 52.46 -2.86 0.24
C LYS A 26 52.83 -3.31 -1.18
N GLY A 27 52.23 -4.40 -1.66
CA GLY A 27 52.49 -4.93 -3.01
C GLY A 27 51.86 -4.09 -4.13
N ASP A 28 50.62 -3.64 -3.92
CA ASP A 28 49.90 -2.78 -4.87
C ASP A 28 49.20 -1.62 -4.11
N PRO A 29 49.85 -0.45 -4.02
CA PRO A 29 49.25 0.71 -3.36
C PRO A 29 48.13 1.35 -4.20
N TYR A 30 47.97 0.98 -5.48
CA TYR A 30 46.96 1.55 -6.37
C TYR A 30 45.56 0.99 -6.14
N LEU A 31 45.42 -0.08 -5.34
CA LEU A 31 44.14 -0.54 -4.80
C LEU A 31 43.39 0.55 -4.03
N LEU A 32 44.08 1.61 -3.57
CA LEU A 32 43.47 2.78 -2.94
C LEU A 32 42.74 3.69 -3.92
N LEU A 33 43.08 3.68 -5.22
CA LEU A 33 42.48 4.55 -6.23
C LEU A 33 41.06 4.09 -6.61
N PRO A 34 40.15 5.01 -6.98
CA PRO A 34 38.89 4.63 -7.58
C PRO A 34 39.11 4.08 -8.99
N THR A 35 38.17 3.25 -9.46
CA THR A 35 38.16 2.77 -10.85
C THR A 35 37.71 3.91 -11.76
N CYS A 36 38.49 4.22 -12.81
CA CYS A 36 38.19 5.30 -13.73
C CYS A 36 37.20 4.82 -14.80
N MET A 37 36.11 5.56 -15.04
CA MET A 37 35.07 5.22 -16.03
C MET A 37 35.25 5.92 -17.39
N GLY A 38 36.40 6.52 -17.64
CA GLY A 38 36.65 7.21 -18.90
C GLY A 38 37.94 7.99 -18.93
N GLU A 39 38.11 8.72 -20.02
CA GLU A 39 39.32 9.46 -20.32
C GLU A 39 39.26 10.85 -19.70
N CYS A 40 40.02 11.05 -18.63
CA CYS A 40 40.32 12.39 -18.14
C CYS A 40 41.50 12.93 -18.95
N SER A 41 41.42 14.15 -19.49
CA SER A 41 42.56 14.82 -20.13
C SER A 41 43.79 14.90 -19.20
N ARG A 42 43.55 15.04 -17.89
CA ARG A 42 44.57 14.87 -16.85
C ARG A 42 43.96 14.22 -15.62
N CYS A 43 44.53 13.10 -15.18
CA CYS A 43 44.01 12.39 -14.01
C CYS A 43 44.19 13.25 -12.72
N PRO A 44 43.10 13.50 -11.96
CA PRO A 44 43.15 14.32 -10.75
C PRO A 44 43.96 13.67 -9.62
N PHE A 45 44.27 12.37 -9.75
CA PHE A 45 44.95 11.56 -8.76
C PHE A 45 46.45 11.36 -9.04
N GLU A 46 47.03 11.94 -10.10
CA GLU A 46 48.47 11.71 -10.42
C GLU A 46 49.44 12.09 -9.31
N LYS A 47 49.14 13.16 -8.56
CA LYS A 47 49.94 13.53 -7.37
C LYS A 47 49.81 12.49 -6.26
N MET A 48 48.60 11.97 -6.03
CA MET A 48 48.36 10.89 -5.06
C MET A 48 49.09 9.61 -5.50
N LYS A 49 48.96 9.18 -6.76
CA LYS A 49 49.64 8.00 -7.30
C LYS A 49 51.15 7.99 -7.02
N ARG A 50 51.83 9.10 -7.31
CA ARG A 50 53.27 9.25 -7.04
C ARG A 50 53.59 9.19 -5.55
N ALA A 51 52.76 9.81 -4.71
CA ALA A 51 52.96 9.78 -3.26
C ALA A 51 52.72 8.37 -2.68
N LEU A 52 51.71 7.65 -3.16
CA LEU A 52 51.42 6.27 -2.77
C LEU A 52 52.56 5.32 -3.15
N ARG A 53 53.07 5.41 -4.39
CA ARG A 53 54.22 4.63 -4.86
C ARG A 53 55.46 4.85 -3.98
N LYS A 54 55.76 6.12 -3.66
CA LYS A 54 56.90 6.47 -2.79
C LYS A 54 56.79 5.85 -1.38
N VAL A 55 55.57 5.69 -0.86
CA VAL A 55 55.34 5.03 0.43
C VAL A 55 55.56 3.51 0.30
N ALA A 56 55.02 2.89 -0.74
CA ALA A 56 55.19 1.45 -0.99
C ALA A 56 56.65 1.06 -1.21
N GLU A 57 57.42 1.85 -1.97
CA GLU A 57 58.88 1.66 -2.18
C GLU A 57 59.68 1.70 -0.87
N LYS A 58 59.14 2.33 0.19
CA LYS A 58 59.78 2.46 1.50
C LYS A 58 59.07 1.65 2.59
N ALA A 59 58.21 0.71 2.20
CA ALA A 59 57.39 -0.07 3.12
C ALA A 59 58.20 -0.90 4.12
N ASP A 60 59.43 -1.29 3.78
CA ASP A 60 60.31 -2.09 4.64
C ASP A 60 61.21 -1.25 5.57
N ASN A 61 61.11 0.08 5.54
CA ASN A 61 61.88 0.97 6.40
C ASN A 61 60.96 1.67 7.42
N PRO A 62 60.94 1.23 8.70
CA PRO A 62 60.08 1.80 9.75
C PRO A 62 60.26 3.30 9.97
N GLU A 63 61.50 3.80 9.94
CA GLU A 63 61.80 5.23 10.14
C GLU A 63 61.29 6.08 8.97
N ALA A 64 61.44 5.56 7.74
CA ALA A 64 60.90 6.21 6.55
C ALA A 64 59.36 6.27 6.60
N LEU A 65 58.70 5.19 7.01
CA LEU A 65 57.25 5.16 7.22
C LEU A 65 56.80 6.15 8.30
N GLU A 66 57.54 6.24 9.41
CA GLU A 66 57.24 7.21 10.47
C GLU A 66 57.27 8.64 9.94
N ARG A 67 58.33 9.01 9.21
CA ARG A 67 58.45 10.34 8.59
C ARG A 67 57.33 10.59 7.58
N LEU A 68 57.06 9.63 6.70
CA LEU A 68 56.03 9.75 5.66
C LEU A 68 54.61 9.78 6.22
N SER A 69 54.37 9.30 7.43
CA SER A 69 53.06 9.36 8.09
C SER A 69 52.71 10.75 8.67
N ARG A 70 53.68 11.67 8.71
CA ARG A 70 53.55 13.00 9.35
C ARG A 70 53.15 14.10 8.36
N SER A 71 53.74 14.14 7.16
CA SER A 71 53.56 15.24 6.19
C SER A 71 53.32 14.76 4.74
N GLY A 72 52.82 15.64 3.87
CA GLY A 72 52.50 15.33 2.47
C GLY A 72 51.03 14.99 2.19
N ASP A 73 50.78 14.23 1.12
CA ASP A 73 49.42 13.85 0.69
C ASP A 73 48.69 13.06 1.80
N LYS A 74 47.41 13.39 2.03
CA LYS A 74 46.64 12.82 3.14
C LYS A 74 46.45 11.30 3.02
N MET A 75 46.26 10.79 1.80
CA MET A 75 46.06 9.36 1.54
C MET A 75 47.39 8.60 1.68
N ALA A 76 48.49 9.18 1.17
CA ALA A 76 49.83 8.60 1.34
C ALA A 76 50.28 8.56 2.80
N ARG A 77 50.00 9.61 3.59
CA ARG A 77 50.25 9.60 5.04
C ARG A 77 49.49 8.48 5.74
N ALA A 78 48.23 8.26 5.35
CA ALA A 78 47.41 7.19 5.92
C ALA A 78 47.95 5.81 5.55
N LEU A 79 48.40 5.62 4.30
CA LEU A 79 49.06 4.39 3.86
C LEU A 79 50.34 4.15 4.67
N ALA A 80 51.19 5.18 4.82
CA ALA A 80 52.43 5.05 5.57
C ALA A 80 52.16 4.67 7.03
N GLY A 81 51.20 5.35 7.68
CA GLY A 81 50.75 5.00 9.02
C GLY A 81 50.22 3.57 9.13
N PHE A 82 49.44 3.11 8.15
CA PHE A 82 48.91 1.75 8.14
C PHE A 82 49.98 0.68 7.93
N LEU A 83 50.94 0.90 7.03
CA LEU A 83 52.01 -0.07 6.76
C LEU A 83 52.93 -0.29 7.96
N LYS A 84 53.02 0.66 8.90
CA LYS A 84 53.78 0.49 10.15
C LYS A 84 53.38 -0.75 10.94
N ILE A 85 52.11 -1.18 10.86
CA ILE A 85 51.64 -2.37 11.59
C ILE A 85 52.36 -3.65 11.17
N LEU A 86 52.96 -3.68 9.98
CA LEU A 86 53.73 -4.82 9.50
C LEU A 86 55.04 -5.02 10.28
N HIS A 87 55.52 -3.96 10.96
CA HIS A 87 56.72 -3.94 11.80
C HIS A 87 56.39 -4.02 13.30
N GLU A 88 55.12 -4.11 13.67
CA GLU A 88 54.66 -4.25 15.05
C GLU A 88 54.37 -5.73 15.36
N GLU A 89 54.73 -6.22 16.54
CA GLU A 89 54.43 -7.60 16.97
C GLU A 89 52.92 -7.84 17.17
N ARG A 90 52.21 -6.85 17.71
CA ARG A 90 50.76 -6.90 17.98
C ARG A 90 50.10 -5.55 17.73
N ILE A 91 48.80 -5.58 17.40
CA ILE A 91 47.95 -4.39 17.30
C ILE A 91 46.99 -4.38 18.50
N PRO A 92 47.37 -3.84 19.67
CA PRO A 92 46.60 -4.05 20.91
C PRO A 92 45.23 -3.36 20.94
N TYR A 93 45.12 -2.17 20.32
CA TYR A 93 43.91 -1.35 20.36
C TYR A 93 43.53 -0.75 19.02
N LEU A 94 42.23 -0.68 18.76
CA LEU A 94 41.62 0.05 17.65
C LEU A 94 40.90 1.30 18.16
N ALA A 95 40.97 2.36 17.37
CA ALA A 95 40.07 3.49 17.50
C ALA A 95 38.73 3.14 16.84
N LEU A 96 37.63 3.66 17.37
CA LEU A 96 36.29 3.50 16.83
C LEU A 96 35.85 4.79 16.15
N ALA A 97 35.23 4.65 14.98
CA ALA A 97 34.60 5.74 14.26
C ALA A 97 33.20 5.34 13.78
N ARG A 98 32.24 6.24 13.95
CA ARG A 98 30.92 6.09 13.32
C ARG A 98 31.02 6.45 11.84
N THR A 99 30.48 5.57 11.00
CA THR A 99 30.44 5.69 9.53
C THR A 99 29.01 5.44 9.05
N PRO A 100 28.72 5.69 7.75
CA PRO A 100 27.43 5.34 7.17
C PRO A 100 27.08 3.85 7.30
N GLU A 101 28.07 2.96 7.38
CA GLU A 101 27.87 1.51 7.56
C GLU A 101 27.88 1.07 9.03
N GLY A 102 27.78 2.03 9.96
CA GLY A 102 27.86 1.79 11.40
C GLY A 102 29.23 2.09 12.00
N GLU A 103 29.47 1.59 13.21
CA GLU A 103 30.75 1.79 13.90
C GLU A 103 31.83 0.86 13.35
N VAL A 104 32.98 1.42 12.95
CA VAL A 104 34.13 0.67 12.45
C VAL A 104 35.33 0.89 13.36
N GLY A 105 36.00 -0.20 13.72
CA GLY A 105 37.31 -0.16 14.36
C GLY A 105 38.40 0.10 13.33
N TYR A 106 39.41 0.88 13.65
CA TYR A 106 40.53 1.14 12.76
C TYR A 106 41.79 1.45 13.55
N VAL A 107 42.94 1.18 12.95
CA VAL A 107 44.24 1.49 13.53
C VAL A 107 44.55 2.96 13.30
N GLN A 108 44.79 3.72 14.37
CA GLN A 108 45.31 5.08 14.29
C GLN A 108 46.83 5.04 14.47
N ARG A 109 47.56 5.29 13.38
CA ARG A 109 49.02 5.46 13.34
C ARG A 109 49.36 6.63 12.45
N GLY A 110 50.30 7.47 12.90
CA GLY A 110 50.65 8.71 12.20
C GLY A 110 49.62 9.82 12.36
N LYS A 111 49.76 10.88 11.55
CA LYS A 111 48.96 12.12 11.64
C LYS A 111 47.92 12.27 10.53
N ALA A 112 47.55 11.17 9.87
CA ALA A 112 46.52 11.22 8.84
C ALA A 112 45.12 11.36 9.46
N PRO A 113 44.20 12.12 8.81
CA PRO A 113 42.81 12.24 9.27
C PRO A 113 42.08 10.89 9.33
N THR A 114 41.15 10.75 10.27
CA THR A 114 40.36 9.52 10.48
C THR A 114 39.71 8.97 9.22
N ASN A 115 39.08 9.82 8.39
CA ASN A 115 38.44 9.39 7.14
C ASN A 115 39.43 8.77 6.14
N MET A 116 40.68 9.23 6.14
CA MET A 116 41.75 8.69 5.32
C MET A 116 42.26 7.37 5.89
N MET A 117 42.43 7.27 7.20
CA MET A 117 42.84 6.02 7.86
C MET A 117 41.83 4.90 7.62
N ILE A 118 40.54 5.20 7.70
CA ILE A 118 39.46 4.24 7.40
C ILE A 118 39.48 3.84 5.93
N ALA A 119 39.59 4.81 5.01
CA ALA A 119 39.60 4.54 3.58
C ALA A 119 40.79 3.66 3.14
N VAL A 120 41.96 3.78 3.78
CA VAL A 120 43.10 2.89 3.52
C VAL A 120 42.84 1.47 4.05
N GLN A 121 42.37 1.36 5.28
CA GLN A 121 42.23 0.07 5.96
C GLN A 121 41.09 -0.78 5.40
N TYR A 122 40.09 -0.12 4.83
CA TYR A 122 38.90 -0.72 4.26
C TYR A 122 38.74 -0.36 2.77
N TYR A 123 39.85 -0.34 2.02
CA TYR A 123 39.86 -0.01 0.60
C TYR A 123 39.03 -0.98 -0.26
N ASP A 124 38.77 -2.18 0.26
CA ASP A 124 37.94 -3.23 -0.33
C ASP A 124 36.44 -3.02 -0.10
N ARG A 125 36.06 -2.03 0.71
CA ARG A 125 34.67 -1.64 0.96
C ARG A 125 34.39 -0.28 0.31
N PRO A 126 33.67 -0.22 -0.83
CA PRO A 126 33.47 1.01 -1.59
C PRO A 126 32.96 2.20 -0.77
N THR A 127 31.97 1.98 0.12
CA THR A 127 31.41 3.02 1.00
C THR A 127 32.44 3.61 1.97
N LEU A 128 33.33 2.78 2.54
CA LEU A 128 34.37 3.24 3.47
C LEU A 128 35.54 3.88 2.72
N LYS A 129 35.91 3.31 1.56
CA LYS A 129 36.90 3.90 0.65
C LYS A 129 36.48 5.30 0.22
N ALA A 130 35.20 5.53 -0.07
CA ALA A 130 34.64 6.81 -0.47
C ALA A 130 34.93 7.97 0.52
N LEU A 131 35.07 7.67 1.82
CA LEU A 131 35.39 8.66 2.85
C LEU A 131 36.72 9.38 2.58
N GLY A 132 37.67 8.72 1.91
CA GLY A 132 38.96 9.30 1.50
C GLY A 132 38.85 10.32 0.36
N TYR A 133 37.73 10.31 -0.37
CA TYR A 133 37.56 11.07 -1.61
C TYR A 133 36.62 12.28 -1.51
N LEU A 134 35.98 12.51 -0.35
CA LEU A 134 35.06 13.63 -0.13
C LEU A 134 35.67 15.01 -0.45
N ASP A 135 36.93 15.23 -0.06
CA ASP A 135 37.67 16.47 -0.37
C ASP A 135 37.97 16.58 -1.87
N TYR A 136 38.25 15.47 -2.54
CA TYR A 136 38.53 15.44 -3.98
C TYR A 136 37.27 15.78 -4.79
N VAL A 137 36.13 15.16 -4.46
CA VAL A 137 34.82 15.50 -5.04
C VAL A 137 34.54 17.00 -4.89
N ARG A 138 34.74 17.57 -3.69
CA ARG A 138 34.46 19.00 -3.43
C ARG A 138 35.42 19.97 -4.13
N LYS A 139 36.73 19.67 -4.12
CA LYS A 139 37.78 20.60 -4.60
C LYS A 139 38.07 20.45 -6.09
N LYS A 140 37.96 19.23 -6.62
CA LYS A 140 38.27 18.91 -8.03
C LYS A 140 37.00 18.79 -8.89
N GLY A 141 35.81 18.95 -8.29
CA GLY A 141 34.54 18.90 -9.03
C GLY A 141 34.24 17.52 -9.61
N LEU A 142 34.75 16.46 -8.98
CA LEU A 142 34.58 15.10 -9.47
C LEU A 142 33.18 14.58 -9.17
N THR A 143 32.72 13.67 -10.01
CA THR A 143 31.57 12.82 -9.78
C THR A 143 32.06 11.40 -9.56
N MET A 144 31.67 10.80 -8.44
CA MET A 144 32.03 9.44 -8.08
C MET A 144 30.79 8.65 -7.71
N PHE A 145 30.84 7.33 -7.92
CA PHE A 145 29.73 6.42 -7.65
C PHE A 145 30.18 5.31 -6.73
N ILE A 146 29.42 5.06 -5.66
CA ILE A 146 29.62 3.94 -4.74
C ILE A 146 28.80 2.79 -5.28
N THR A 147 29.47 1.77 -5.83
CA THR A 147 28.83 0.53 -6.27
C THR A 147 29.14 -0.60 -5.30
N GLU A 148 28.48 -1.75 -5.46
CA GLU A 148 28.80 -2.95 -4.66
C GLU A 148 30.25 -3.43 -4.85
N ARG A 149 30.77 -3.27 -6.07
CA ARG A 149 32.07 -3.83 -6.47
C ARG A 149 33.21 -2.85 -6.28
N ALA A 150 32.98 -1.56 -6.54
CA ALA A 150 34.02 -0.56 -6.58
C ALA A 150 33.52 0.86 -6.32
N LEU A 151 34.46 1.73 -5.94
CA LEU A 151 34.28 3.16 -6.02
C LEU A 151 34.67 3.63 -7.42
N LEU A 152 33.71 4.11 -8.20
CA LEU A 152 33.91 4.54 -9.57
C LEU A 152 34.11 6.06 -9.64
N CYS A 153 34.94 6.53 -10.57
CA CYS A 153 35.17 7.95 -10.86
C CYS A 153 34.85 8.24 -12.33
N SER A 154 33.92 9.16 -12.58
CA SER A 154 33.56 9.61 -13.94
C SER A 154 34.22 10.94 -14.34
N GLY A 155 35.03 11.54 -13.46
CA GLY A 155 35.63 12.85 -13.71
C GLY A 155 34.65 13.98 -13.45
N GLY A 156 34.72 15.08 -14.20
CA GLY A 156 33.84 16.24 -14.01
C GLY A 156 32.40 15.99 -14.48
N THR A 157 32.27 15.27 -15.60
CA THR A 157 31.00 14.94 -16.23
C THR A 157 30.53 13.57 -15.74
N PRO A 158 29.35 13.47 -15.11
CA PRO A 158 28.80 12.17 -14.68
C PRO A 158 28.64 11.22 -15.86
N LYS A 159 28.93 9.94 -15.64
CA LYS A 159 28.66 8.85 -16.59
C LYS A 159 27.96 7.73 -15.85
N ILE A 160 26.75 7.39 -16.28
CA ILE A 160 25.96 6.30 -15.74
C ILE A 160 26.20 5.06 -16.61
N ASN A 161 26.56 3.95 -15.99
CA ASN A 161 26.67 2.64 -16.62
C ASN A 161 25.81 1.63 -15.83
N GLU A 162 25.73 0.40 -16.32
CA GLU A 162 24.93 -0.66 -15.69
C GLU A 162 25.28 -0.93 -14.22
N ASP A 163 26.56 -0.85 -13.83
CA ASP A 163 26.97 -1.04 -12.44
C ASP A 163 26.43 0.08 -11.53
N VAL A 164 26.41 1.33 -12.03
CA VAL A 164 25.83 2.47 -11.33
C VAL A 164 24.31 2.33 -11.26
N GLU A 165 23.63 1.98 -12.36
CA GLU A 165 22.18 1.76 -12.38
C GLU A 165 21.75 0.68 -11.39
N ARG A 166 22.45 -0.46 -11.39
CA ARG A 166 22.21 -1.55 -10.43
C ARG A 166 22.38 -1.09 -8.99
N SER A 167 23.39 -0.27 -8.73
CA SER A 167 23.65 0.27 -7.39
C SER A 167 22.58 1.26 -6.96
N ILE A 168 22.06 2.08 -7.89
CA ILE A 168 20.89 2.94 -7.66
C ILE A 168 19.67 2.06 -7.39
N SER A 169 19.34 1.10 -8.25
CA SER A 169 18.20 0.20 -8.03
C SER A 169 18.26 -0.50 -6.66
N LYS A 170 19.44 -0.98 -6.24
CA LYS A 170 19.65 -1.54 -4.90
C LYS A 170 19.42 -0.53 -3.77
N ALA A 171 19.82 0.73 -3.94
CA ALA A 171 19.53 1.78 -2.96
C ALA A 171 18.03 2.05 -2.78
N PHE A 172 17.22 1.62 -3.75
CA PHE A 172 15.76 1.60 -3.77
C PHE A 172 15.21 0.18 -3.54
N GLU A 173 15.93 -0.66 -2.79
CA GLU A 173 15.52 -2.03 -2.41
C GLU A 173 15.25 -2.95 -3.61
N GLY A 174 15.87 -2.69 -4.76
CA GLY A 174 15.70 -3.49 -5.99
C GLY A 174 14.38 -3.23 -6.72
N LYS A 175 13.62 -2.19 -6.33
CA LYS A 175 12.31 -1.88 -6.90
C LYS A 175 12.37 -1.08 -8.19
N LEU A 176 13.56 -0.74 -8.69
CA LEU A 176 13.71 -0.01 -9.95
C LEU A 176 14.23 -0.92 -11.06
N LYS A 177 13.59 -0.87 -12.23
CA LYS A 177 14.05 -1.46 -13.49
C LYS A 177 14.62 -0.37 -14.40
N SER A 178 15.58 -0.73 -15.24
CA SER A 178 16.09 0.15 -16.29
C SER A 178 15.14 0.15 -17.49
N GLY A 179 14.84 1.33 -18.00
CA GLY A 179 14.04 1.57 -19.20
C GLY A 179 14.80 2.48 -20.17
N GLY A 180 14.59 2.27 -21.47
CA GLY A 180 15.12 3.14 -22.52
C GLY A 180 14.35 4.45 -22.58
N GLY A 181 15.05 5.58 -22.50
CA GLY A 181 14.50 6.91 -22.72
C GLY A 181 14.99 7.57 -24.01
N LYS A 182 14.47 8.76 -24.33
CA LYS A 182 14.90 9.69 -25.39
C LYS A 182 16.33 10.22 -25.12
N GLY A 183 17.32 9.33 -25.15
CA GLY A 183 18.74 9.65 -24.92
C GLY A 183 19.15 9.77 -23.45
N ARG A 184 18.35 9.23 -22.51
CA ARG A 184 18.62 9.23 -21.06
C ARG A 184 18.38 7.84 -20.47
N SER A 185 19.08 7.55 -19.37
CA SER A 185 18.78 6.41 -18.50
C SER A 185 17.52 6.72 -17.71
N VAL A 186 16.50 5.86 -17.80
CA VAL A 186 15.29 5.96 -17.00
C VAL A 186 15.24 4.77 -16.05
N LEU A 187 15.29 5.02 -14.74
CA LEU A 187 15.09 4.00 -13.73
C LEU A 187 13.70 4.20 -13.13
N HIS A 188 12.86 3.17 -13.14
CA HIS A 188 11.48 3.33 -12.70
C HIS A 188 10.95 2.07 -12.02
N CYS A 189 9.93 2.23 -11.18
CA CYS A 189 9.27 1.06 -10.61
C CYS A 189 8.44 0.31 -11.67
N PRO A 190 8.09 -0.97 -11.44
CA PRO A 190 7.33 -1.77 -12.39
C PRO A 190 5.94 -1.21 -12.75
N HIS A 191 5.38 -0.33 -11.92
CA HIS A 191 4.05 0.26 -12.09
C HIS A 191 4.03 1.53 -12.95
N LEU A 192 5.19 2.00 -13.39
CA LEU A 192 5.33 3.18 -14.24
C LEU A 192 5.99 2.76 -15.54
N GLU A 193 5.76 3.52 -16.59
CA GLU A 193 6.38 3.39 -17.90
C GLU A 193 7.40 4.53 -18.13
N PRO A 194 8.49 4.29 -18.89
CA PRO A 194 9.52 5.31 -19.09
C PRO A 194 8.98 6.64 -19.62
N GLY A 195 8.03 6.60 -20.56
CA GLY A 195 7.41 7.79 -21.15
C GLY A 195 6.63 8.63 -20.13
N GLU A 196 5.99 8.01 -19.13
CA GLU A 196 5.32 8.74 -18.05
C GLU A 196 6.33 9.58 -17.27
N ILE A 197 7.51 9.03 -16.98
CA ILE A 197 8.55 9.72 -16.21
C ILE A 197 9.18 10.85 -17.01
N GLU A 198 9.46 10.60 -18.29
CA GLU A 198 10.08 11.58 -19.19
C GLU A 198 9.23 12.84 -19.33
N ASP A 199 7.96 12.64 -19.67
CA ASP A 199 7.05 13.72 -19.99
C ASP A 199 6.31 14.25 -18.73
N LEU A 200 6.62 13.71 -17.54
CA LEU A 200 5.89 13.94 -16.29
C LEU A 200 4.38 13.69 -16.47
N ALA A 201 4.02 12.66 -17.22
CA ALA A 201 2.65 12.36 -17.58
C ALA A 201 1.88 11.76 -16.39
N SER A 202 0.56 11.97 -16.36
CA SER A 202 -0.32 11.34 -15.39
C SER A 202 -0.24 9.82 -15.44
N SER A 203 -0.32 9.20 -14.27
CA SER A 203 -0.38 7.74 -14.09
C SER A 203 -1.48 7.40 -13.08
N GLU A 204 -1.97 6.16 -13.09
CA GLU A 204 -2.98 5.70 -12.12
C GLU A 204 -2.47 5.81 -10.68
N ASN A 205 -1.16 5.61 -10.50
CA ASN A 205 -0.48 5.79 -9.22
C ASN A 205 0.31 7.11 -9.22
N PRO A 206 0.05 8.04 -8.28
CA PRO A 206 0.89 9.20 -8.07
C PRO A 206 2.36 8.80 -7.87
N TYR A 207 3.30 9.60 -8.34
CA TYR A 207 4.72 9.27 -8.27
C TYR A 207 5.62 10.48 -8.05
N ILE A 208 6.83 10.21 -7.54
CA ILE A 208 7.93 11.18 -7.47
C ILE A 208 8.84 10.95 -8.67
N ARG A 209 9.28 12.04 -9.28
CA ARG A 209 10.33 12.07 -10.29
C ARG A 209 11.57 12.79 -9.75
N LEU A 210 12.72 12.13 -9.83
CA LEU A 210 14.03 12.79 -9.70
C LEU A 210 14.65 12.92 -11.09
N SER A 211 14.91 14.15 -11.50
CA SER A 211 15.59 14.44 -12.78
C SER A 211 16.99 14.96 -12.51
N TRP A 212 18.01 14.21 -12.94
CA TRP A 212 19.40 14.62 -12.86
C TRP A 212 19.99 14.79 -14.26
N SER A 213 19.77 15.97 -14.84
CA SER A 213 20.13 16.29 -16.23
C SER A 213 21.61 16.10 -16.53
N ALA A 214 22.51 16.48 -15.61
CA ALA A 214 23.95 16.34 -15.80
C ALA A 214 24.42 14.88 -15.87
N GLY A 215 23.66 13.95 -15.28
CA GLY A 215 23.91 12.51 -15.37
C GLY A 215 23.10 11.80 -16.44
N GLY A 216 22.22 12.51 -17.16
CA GLY A 216 21.30 11.89 -18.11
C GLY A 216 20.42 10.83 -17.44
N LEU A 217 20.02 11.05 -16.19
CA LEU A 217 19.29 10.09 -15.37
C LEU A 217 17.92 10.64 -14.95
N LEU A 218 16.88 9.86 -15.16
CA LEU A 218 15.56 10.04 -14.57
C LEU A 218 15.25 8.88 -13.63
N ILE A 219 14.66 9.18 -12.48
CA ILE A 219 14.14 8.16 -11.55
C ILE A 219 12.65 8.43 -11.32
N GLY A 220 11.80 7.43 -11.53
CA GLY A 220 10.37 7.48 -11.26
C GLY A 220 9.95 6.43 -10.24
N ILE A 221 9.22 6.84 -9.19
CA ILE A 221 8.76 5.89 -8.18
C ILE A 221 7.37 6.24 -7.66
N CYS A 222 6.44 5.28 -7.75
CA CYS A 222 5.05 5.47 -7.40
C CYS A 222 4.79 5.35 -5.89
N GLU A 223 3.67 5.92 -5.45
CA GLU A 223 3.20 5.93 -4.06
C GLU A 223 3.16 4.52 -3.45
N GLU A 224 2.74 3.51 -4.21
CA GLU A 224 2.69 2.12 -3.77
C GLU A 224 4.08 1.56 -3.43
N CYS A 225 5.06 1.73 -4.33
CA CYS A 225 6.44 1.31 -4.06
C CYS A 225 7.09 2.13 -2.94
N ILE A 226 6.76 3.42 -2.83
CA ILE A 226 7.23 4.28 -1.74
C ILE A 226 6.76 3.76 -0.38
N ARG A 227 5.52 3.27 -0.26
CA ARG A 227 5.00 2.71 0.99
C ARG A 227 5.79 1.50 1.46
N GLU A 228 6.26 0.66 0.53
CA GLU A 228 7.08 -0.51 0.84
C GLU A 228 8.52 -0.14 1.19
N ILE A 229 9.11 0.79 0.43
CA ILE A 229 10.53 1.16 0.55
C ILE A 229 10.78 2.10 1.73
N GLY A 230 9.89 3.08 1.92
CA GLY A 230 9.99 4.15 2.90
C GLY A 230 11.16 5.12 2.67
N GLY A 231 11.19 6.18 3.47
CA GLY A 231 12.27 7.17 3.48
C GLY A 231 12.21 8.16 2.31
N ASN A 232 13.38 8.63 1.87
CA ASN A 232 13.50 9.74 0.93
C ASN A 232 14.37 9.36 -0.28
N SER A 233 13.77 9.42 -1.47
CA SER A 233 14.37 9.02 -2.74
C SER A 233 15.61 9.85 -3.10
N TYR A 234 15.61 11.16 -2.83
CA TYR A 234 16.79 12.00 -3.06
C TYR A 234 17.98 11.54 -2.20
N HIS A 235 17.75 11.23 -0.92
CA HIS A 235 18.80 10.70 -0.04
C HIS A 235 19.27 9.30 -0.45
N ARG A 236 18.38 8.45 -0.98
CA ARG A 236 18.76 7.14 -1.55
C ARG A 236 19.70 7.31 -2.74
N LEU A 237 19.40 8.22 -3.66
CA LEU A 237 20.32 8.59 -4.74
C LEU A 237 21.67 9.08 -4.19
N GLY A 238 21.65 9.90 -3.15
CA GLY A 238 22.84 10.41 -2.46
C GLY A 238 23.71 9.34 -1.77
N ARG A 239 23.19 8.13 -1.52
CA ARG A 239 23.99 7.00 -1.02
C ARG A 239 24.91 6.41 -2.09
N VAL A 240 24.54 6.57 -3.36
CA VAL A 240 25.29 6.05 -4.51
C VAL A 240 26.12 7.16 -5.14
N VAL A 241 25.57 8.37 -5.25
CA VAL A 241 26.17 9.48 -6.01
C VAL A 241 26.94 10.44 -5.09
N MET A 242 28.24 10.57 -5.33
CA MET A 242 29.08 11.59 -4.71
C MET A 242 29.37 12.71 -5.70
N LYS A 243 28.65 13.82 -5.58
CA LYS A 243 28.88 15.03 -6.37
C LYS A 243 28.75 16.29 -5.54
N LYS A 244 29.60 17.27 -5.85
CA LYS A 244 29.49 18.61 -5.27
C LYS A 244 28.18 19.27 -5.74
N LYS A 245 27.41 19.83 -4.79
CA LYS A 245 26.15 20.55 -5.09
C LYS A 245 25.10 19.70 -5.82
N LEU A 246 25.06 18.38 -5.59
CA LEU A 246 24.03 17.49 -6.16
C LEU A 246 22.59 18.06 -5.99
N LYS A 247 22.30 18.65 -4.82
CA LYS A 247 21.02 19.32 -4.53
C LYS A 247 20.62 20.47 -5.46
N LYS A 248 21.55 21.02 -6.25
CA LYS A 248 21.26 22.06 -7.24
C LYS A 248 21.09 21.50 -8.65
N GLU A 249 21.39 20.22 -8.84
CA GLU A 249 21.35 19.56 -10.15
C GLU A 249 20.25 18.51 -10.26
N VAL A 250 19.71 18.06 -9.12
CA VAL A 250 18.56 17.15 -9.08
C VAL A 250 17.30 17.98 -8.90
N GLU A 251 16.44 17.94 -9.90
CA GLU A 251 15.09 18.46 -9.82
C GLU A 251 14.17 17.39 -9.26
N VAL A 252 13.32 17.77 -8.30
CA VAL A 252 12.31 16.90 -7.70
C VAL A 252 10.95 17.39 -8.17
N SER A 253 10.18 16.50 -8.80
CA SER A 253 8.81 16.77 -9.22
C SER A 253 7.90 15.68 -8.66
N VAL A 254 6.62 16.01 -8.47
CA VAL A 254 5.59 15.03 -8.11
C VAL A 254 4.55 15.04 -9.23
N GLN A 255 3.99 13.88 -9.56
CA GLN A 255 2.81 13.81 -10.39
C GLN A 255 1.67 13.24 -9.56
N VAL A 256 0.62 14.04 -9.38
CA VAL A 256 -0.61 13.68 -8.64
C VAL A 256 -1.87 13.84 -9.49
N SER A 257 -1.74 14.41 -10.69
CA SER A 257 -2.86 14.62 -11.60
C SER A 257 -3.34 13.27 -12.14
N PRO A 258 -4.66 13.02 -12.13
CA PRO A 258 -5.21 11.74 -12.54
C PRO A 258 -5.09 11.54 -14.05
N VAL A 259 -5.08 10.28 -14.48
CA VAL A 259 -5.23 9.91 -15.88
C VAL A 259 -6.59 10.38 -16.37
N LYS A 260 -6.62 11.19 -17.43
CA LYS A 260 -7.86 11.73 -18.00
C LYS A 260 -8.48 10.70 -18.95
N ARG A 261 -9.74 10.32 -18.73
CA ARG A 261 -10.57 9.54 -19.68
C ARG A 261 -11.67 10.35 -20.36
N SER A 262 -11.72 11.65 -20.08
CA SER A 262 -12.72 12.56 -20.62
C SER A 262 -12.11 13.95 -20.80
N GLU A 263 -12.51 14.65 -21.85
CA GLU A 263 -12.14 16.06 -22.08
C GLU A 263 -12.68 16.98 -20.98
N LYS A 264 -13.71 16.54 -20.26
CA LYS A 264 -14.29 17.27 -19.12
C LYS A 264 -13.48 17.15 -17.84
N CYS A 265 -12.39 16.39 -17.85
CA CYS A 265 -11.46 16.33 -16.74
C CYS A 265 -10.72 17.67 -16.59
N PRO A 266 -10.84 18.36 -15.45
CA PRO A 266 -10.24 19.68 -15.29
C PRO A 266 -8.72 19.59 -15.25
N GLU A 267 -8.08 20.64 -15.73
CA GLU A 267 -6.67 20.90 -15.46
C GLU A 267 -6.56 21.68 -14.16
N VAL A 268 -5.95 21.05 -13.18
CA VAL A 268 -5.84 21.59 -11.84
C VAL A 268 -4.40 21.45 -11.40
N ASP A 269 -3.77 22.59 -11.16
CA ASP A 269 -2.44 22.63 -10.59
C ASP A 269 -2.48 22.29 -9.09
N TYR A 270 -1.31 22.03 -8.53
CA TYR A 270 -1.14 21.84 -7.10
C TYR A 270 0.10 22.59 -6.62
N THR A 271 0.11 22.94 -5.35
CA THR A 271 1.28 23.54 -4.72
C THR A 271 2.23 22.44 -4.28
N LEU A 272 3.39 22.39 -4.91
CA LEU A 272 4.47 21.49 -4.50
C LEU A 272 4.98 21.90 -3.12
N PRO A 273 5.07 20.98 -2.14
CA PRO A 273 5.65 21.28 -0.83
C PRO A 273 7.11 21.74 -0.90
N SER A 274 7.63 22.27 0.21
CA SER A 274 9.02 22.74 0.29
C SER A 274 10.02 21.65 -0.12
N ILE A 275 10.58 21.80 -1.33
CA ILE A 275 11.63 20.92 -1.84
C ILE A 275 12.92 21.05 -1.02
N ILE A 276 13.11 22.17 -0.32
CA ILE A 276 14.24 22.36 0.59
C ILE A 276 14.13 21.37 1.76
N ASP A 277 12.95 21.25 2.37
CA ASP A 277 12.68 20.35 3.50
C ASP A 277 12.78 18.88 3.05
N TYR A 278 12.34 18.59 1.82
CA TYR A 278 12.51 17.27 1.23
C TYR A 278 13.99 16.93 1.00
N ILE A 279 14.77 17.82 0.38
CA ILE A 279 16.21 17.60 0.13
C ILE A 279 17.02 17.57 1.44
N SER A 280 16.61 18.32 2.48
CA SER A 280 17.26 18.30 3.80
C SER A 280 17.02 16.97 4.53
N GLY A 281 15.95 16.24 4.17
CA GLY A 281 15.54 14.98 4.81
C GLY A 281 14.55 15.19 5.96
N GLU A 282 13.99 16.38 6.10
CA GLU A 282 12.91 16.69 7.06
C GLU A 282 11.55 16.19 6.57
N MET A 283 11.44 15.86 5.28
CA MET A 283 10.27 15.26 4.65
C MET A 283 10.64 14.00 3.88
N ASP A 284 9.82 12.95 4.03
CA ASP A 284 9.94 11.71 3.28
C ASP A 284 9.08 11.71 2.02
N ASP A 285 9.25 10.67 1.19
CA ASP A 285 8.55 10.55 -0.09
C ASP A 285 7.02 10.49 0.07
N LEU A 286 6.55 9.75 1.09
CA LEU A 286 5.12 9.56 1.33
C LEU A 286 4.47 10.88 1.76
N THR A 287 5.12 11.65 2.63
CA THR A 287 4.65 12.96 3.07
C THR A 287 4.63 13.95 1.91
N LEU A 288 5.65 13.93 1.04
CA LEU A 288 5.71 14.79 -0.15
C LEU A 288 4.53 14.52 -1.10
N ILE A 289 4.26 13.25 -1.41
CA ILE A 289 3.10 12.87 -2.24
C ILE A 289 1.80 13.27 -1.55
N LYS A 290 1.63 12.93 -0.27
CA LYS A 290 0.38 13.18 0.46
C LYS A 290 0.00 14.66 0.47
N ARG A 291 0.95 15.55 0.81
CA ARG A 291 0.71 17.00 0.83
C ARG A 291 0.43 17.55 -0.58
N SER A 292 1.09 17.01 -1.60
CA SER A 292 0.81 17.36 -3.00
C SER A 292 -0.60 16.94 -3.42
N LYS A 293 -1.05 15.73 -3.05
CA LYS A 293 -2.42 15.23 -3.28
C LYS A 293 -3.45 16.07 -2.54
N GLU A 294 -3.18 16.48 -1.30
CA GLU A 294 -4.06 17.35 -0.51
C GLU A 294 -4.25 18.70 -1.18
N SER A 295 -3.15 19.36 -1.60
CA SER A 295 -3.22 20.62 -2.33
C SER A 295 -3.97 20.47 -3.67
N TYR A 296 -3.73 19.39 -4.42
CA TYR A 296 -4.49 19.09 -5.63
C TYR A 296 -5.99 18.95 -5.35
N LYS A 297 -6.38 18.21 -4.30
CA LYS A 297 -7.78 18.02 -3.91
C LYS A 297 -8.45 19.34 -3.48
N GLU A 298 -7.73 20.22 -2.78
CA GLU A 298 -8.22 21.55 -2.39
C GLU A 298 -8.45 22.44 -3.60
N ASN A 299 -7.48 22.50 -4.52
CA ASN A 299 -7.60 23.24 -5.76
C ASN A 299 -8.72 22.67 -6.65
N LEU A 300 -8.90 21.35 -6.66
CA LEU A 300 -9.99 20.71 -7.38
C LEU A 300 -11.35 21.11 -6.81
N LYS A 301 -11.50 21.12 -5.47
CA LYS A 301 -12.74 21.57 -4.81
C LYS A 301 -13.08 23.03 -5.13
N SER A 302 -12.08 23.90 -5.26
CA SER A 302 -12.30 25.31 -5.58
C SER A 302 -12.89 25.54 -6.98
N THR A 303 -12.74 24.57 -7.89
CA THR A 303 -13.38 24.62 -9.22
C THR A 303 -14.91 24.63 -9.15
N LYS A 304 -15.50 24.12 -8.05
CA LYS A 304 -16.96 23.97 -7.87
C LYS A 304 -17.64 23.24 -9.04
N ARG A 305 -16.90 22.39 -9.75
CA ARG A 305 -17.42 21.57 -10.86
C ARG A 305 -17.60 20.13 -10.41
N ARG A 306 -18.67 19.51 -10.88
CA ARG A 306 -18.84 18.05 -10.78
C ARG A 306 -17.74 17.40 -11.61
N VAL A 307 -16.99 16.50 -10.98
CA VAL A 307 -16.07 15.59 -11.66
C VAL A 307 -15.88 14.35 -10.81
N PHE A 308 -15.75 13.20 -11.46
CA PHE A 308 -15.56 11.90 -10.83
C PHE A 308 -14.12 11.44 -11.01
N ILE A 309 -13.41 11.27 -9.91
CA ILE A 309 -12.05 10.74 -9.88
C ILE A 309 -12.03 9.53 -8.94
N ALA A 310 -11.64 8.39 -9.48
CA ALA A 310 -11.50 7.15 -8.69
C ALA A 310 -10.19 6.47 -9.05
N ARG A 311 -9.41 6.07 -8.03
CA ARG A 311 -8.12 5.38 -8.20
C ARG A 311 -7.18 6.08 -9.20
N GLY A 312 -6.98 7.38 -9.01
CA GLY A 312 -6.10 8.17 -9.87
C GLY A 312 -6.57 8.32 -11.33
N VAL A 313 -7.81 7.96 -11.65
CA VAL A 313 -8.40 8.11 -12.99
C VAL A 313 -9.57 9.09 -12.91
N CYS A 314 -9.59 10.07 -13.80
CA CYS A 314 -10.69 11.00 -13.97
C CYS A 314 -11.65 10.52 -15.07
N TYR A 315 -12.92 10.38 -14.71
CA TYR A 315 -14.02 9.89 -15.56
C TYR A 315 -14.89 11.03 -16.12
N GLY A 316 -14.56 12.30 -15.85
CA GLY A 316 -15.35 13.46 -16.27
C GLY A 316 -16.52 13.73 -15.33
N ASP A 317 -17.59 14.35 -15.85
CA ASP A 317 -18.77 14.80 -15.07
C ASP A 317 -20.01 13.90 -15.25
N ASP A 318 -19.91 12.85 -16.06
CA ASP A 318 -21.01 11.95 -16.40
C ASP A 318 -21.05 10.74 -15.43
N PRO A 319 -22.12 10.60 -14.62
CA PRO A 319 -22.26 9.48 -13.70
C PRO A 319 -22.25 8.12 -14.42
N GLU A 320 -22.77 8.02 -15.64
CA GLU A 320 -22.85 6.74 -16.36
C GLU A 320 -21.47 6.19 -16.72
N VAL A 321 -20.51 7.07 -17.01
CA VAL A 321 -19.12 6.68 -17.27
C VAL A 321 -18.47 6.08 -16.02
N LEU A 322 -18.70 6.70 -14.85
CA LEU A 322 -18.23 6.16 -13.57
C LEU A 322 -18.91 4.83 -13.22
N LEU A 323 -20.24 4.75 -13.36
CA LEU A 323 -21.02 3.54 -13.05
C LEU A 323 -20.57 2.35 -13.91
N LYS A 324 -20.28 2.58 -15.19
CA LYS A 324 -19.73 1.56 -16.09
C LYS A 324 -18.35 1.10 -15.63
N ALA A 325 -17.48 2.02 -15.20
CA ALA A 325 -16.16 1.69 -14.68
C ALA A 325 -16.21 0.90 -13.36
N LEU A 326 -17.21 1.16 -12.52
CA LEU A 326 -17.48 0.40 -11.29
C LEU A 326 -18.04 -1.01 -11.55
N GLY A 327 -18.50 -1.30 -12.77
CA GLY A 327 -19.20 -2.55 -13.07
C GLY A 327 -20.58 -2.66 -12.41
N ALA A 328 -21.19 -1.52 -12.02
CA ALA A 328 -22.47 -1.51 -11.33
C ALA A 328 -23.62 -1.99 -12.24
N SER A 329 -24.53 -2.81 -11.70
CA SER A 329 -25.67 -3.35 -12.44
C SER A 329 -26.94 -3.43 -11.60
N GLY A 330 -28.09 -3.62 -12.25
CA GLY A 330 -29.40 -3.76 -11.61
C GLY A 330 -29.73 -2.64 -10.61
N LYS A 331 -30.35 -3.02 -9.48
CA LYS A 331 -30.75 -2.08 -8.42
C LYS A 331 -29.57 -1.39 -7.73
N GLU A 332 -28.38 -1.99 -7.71
CA GLU A 332 -27.19 -1.32 -7.17
C GLU A 332 -26.79 -0.13 -8.06
N LYS A 333 -26.86 -0.28 -9.38
CA LYS A 333 -26.65 0.83 -10.31
C LYS A 333 -27.66 1.95 -10.07
N GLU A 334 -28.93 1.60 -9.87
CA GLU A 334 -29.99 2.59 -9.56
C GLU A 334 -29.70 3.35 -8.26
N LEU A 335 -29.27 2.65 -7.21
CA LEU A 335 -28.88 3.25 -5.93
C LEU A 335 -27.73 4.24 -6.10
N LEU A 336 -26.64 3.81 -6.76
CA LEU A 336 -25.48 4.66 -7.02
C LEU A 336 -25.86 5.87 -7.89
N ALA A 337 -26.62 5.64 -8.95
CA ALA A 337 -27.09 6.72 -9.83
C ALA A 337 -27.91 7.75 -9.05
N GLU A 338 -28.80 7.30 -8.16
CA GLU A 338 -29.60 8.20 -7.34
C GLU A 338 -28.75 9.03 -6.37
N VAL A 339 -27.75 8.42 -5.73
CA VAL A 339 -26.79 9.15 -4.88
C VAL A 339 -25.99 10.17 -5.69
N LEU A 340 -25.57 9.82 -6.91
CA LEU A 340 -24.74 10.68 -7.75
C LEU A 340 -25.50 11.85 -8.39
N LYS A 341 -26.82 11.75 -8.61
CA LYS A 341 -27.64 12.81 -9.25
C LYS A 341 -27.48 14.18 -8.60
N GLY A 342 -27.37 14.24 -7.28
CA GLY A 342 -27.29 15.49 -6.53
C GLY A 342 -25.88 15.98 -6.22
N VAL A 343 -24.83 15.31 -6.71
CA VAL A 343 -23.43 15.68 -6.44
C VAL A 343 -23.04 16.86 -7.32
N SER A 344 -22.86 18.06 -6.81
CA SER A 344 -22.41 19.22 -7.61
C SER A 344 -20.91 19.49 -7.50
N GLU A 345 -20.24 18.84 -6.55
CA GLU A 345 -18.82 19.01 -6.24
C GLU A 345 -17.96 17.84 -6.78
N PRO A 346 -16.63 17.99 -6.81
CA PRO A 346 -15.73 16.90 -7.15
C PRO A 346 -15.87 15.71 -6.18
N LEU A 347 -16.04 14.51 -6.74
CA LEU A 347 -15.92 13.25 -6.00
C LEU A 347 -14.54 12.65 -6.28
N VAL A 348 -13.73 12.53 -5.23
CA VAL A 348 -12.42 11.87 -5.30
C VAL A 348 -12.39 10.70 -4.33
N VAL A 349 -12.22 9.49 -4.86
CA VAL A 349 -12.09 8.26 -4.07
C VAL A 349 -10.79 7.53 -4.44
N GLU A 350 -10.12 6.95 -3.44
CA GLU A 350 -8.86 6.22 -3.66
C GLU A 350 -9.10 4.85 -4.33
N ASP A 351 -10.27 4.26 -4.12
CA ASP A 351 -10.64 2.94 -4.66
C ASP A 351 -11.77 3.03 -5.69
N LEU A 352 -11.69 2.18 -6.72
CA LEU A 352 -12.76 2.02 -7.71
C LEU A 352 -13.79 0.99 -7.20
N SER A 353 -14.64 1.39 -6.23
CA SER A 353 -15.70 0.52 -5.70
C SER A 353 -16.99 1.28 -5.33
N SER A 354 -18.14 0.60 -5.41
CA SER A 354 -19.44 1.15 -5.03
C SER A 354 -19.45 1.66 -3.58
N ILE A 355 -18.81 0.93 -2.67
CA ILE A 355 -18.73 1.28 -1.25
C ILE A 355 -17.95 2.59 -1.07
N ALA A 356 -16.82 2.76 -1.76
CA ALA A 356 -16.02 3.99 -1.66
C ALA A 356 -16.81 5.22 -2.12
N VAL A 357 -17.58 5.10 -3.20
CA VAL A 357 -18.46 6.16 -3.71
C VAL A 357 -19.60 6.45 -2.72
N LEU A 358 -20.32 5.43 -2.28
CA LEU A 358 -21.47 5.59 -1.39
C LEU A 358 -21.06 6.17 -0.04
N ARG A 359 -19.95 5.71 0.55
CA ARG A 359 -19.48 6.17 1.86
C ARG A 359 -19.35 7.69 1.95
N ARG A 360 -19.02 8.38 0.85
CA ARG A 360 -18.90 9.84 0.81
C ARG A 360 -20.22 10.56 1.03
N PHE A 361 -21.34 9.96 0.62
CA PHE A 361 -22.67 10.59 0.61
C PHE A 361 -23.74 9.81 1.39
N TRP A 362 -23.39 8.65 1.96
CA TRP A 362 -24.35 7.72 2.56
C TRP A 362 -25.17 8.39 3.66
N LYS A 363 -24.51 9.12 4.55
CA LYS A 363 -25.15 9.81 5.67
C LYS A 363 -26.22 10.81 5.22
N GLU A 364 -25.98 11.51 4.10
CA GLU A 364 -26.85 12.58 3.63
C GLU A 364 -27.91 12.09 2.63
N ARG A 365 -27.60 11.05 1.84
CA ARG A 365 -28.40 10.65 0.67
C ARG A 365 -28.81 9.18 0.67
N GLY A 366 -28.21 8.34 1.51
CA GLY A 366 -28.39 6.88 1.49
C GLY A 366 -29.83 6.46 1.73
N ARG A 367 -30.49 7.02 2.76
CA ARG A 367 -31.91 6.75 3.07
C ARG A 367 -32.82 7.05 1.88
N GLY A 368 -32.72 8.26 1.31
CA GLY A 368 -33.56 8.68 0.19
C GLY A 368 -33.32 7.84 -1.07
N ALA A 369 -32.06 7.49 -1.33
CA ALA A 369 -31.71 6.62 -2.44
C ALA A 369 -32.27 5.19 -2.26
N LEU A 370 -32.18 4.63 -1.04
CA LEU A 370 -32.81 3.34 -0.71
C LEU A 370 -34.32 3.39 -0.88
N ALA A 371 -34.99 4.42 -0.35
CA ALA A 371 -36.44 4.59 -0.48
C ALA A 371 -36.90 4.55 -1.94
N LYS A 372 -36.14 5.20 -2.83
CA LYS A 372 -36.43 5.19 -4.27
C LYS A 372 -36.24 3.82 -4.93
N VAL A 373 -35.15 3.12 -4.60
CA VAL A 373 -34.81 1.80 -5.19
C VAL A 373 -35.71 0.68 -4.66
N LEU A 374 -36.12 0.78 -3.39
CA LEU A 374 -36.99 -0.17 -2.73
C LEU A 374 -38.48 0.13 -3.01
N GLY A 375 -38.84 1.40 -3.22
CA GLY A 375 -40.23 1.83 -3.40
C GLY A 375 -41.05 1.81 -2.10
N ASP A 376 -40.38 1.72 -0.93
CA ASP A 376 -41.00 1.68 0.39
C ASP A 376 -40.13 2.47 1.39
N GLU A 377 -40.63 3.60 1.86
CA GLU A 377 -39.88 4.51 2.74
C GLU A 377 -39.64 3.93 4.15
N GLU A 378 -40.57 3.14 4.65
CA GLU A 378 -40.50 2.53 5.98
C GLU A 378 -39.40 1.48 6.01
N VAL A 379 -39.41 0.56 5.03
CA VAL A 379 -38.37 -0.46 4.91
C VAL A 379 -37.00 0.18 4.63
N ALA A 380 -36.96 1.25 3.83
CA ALA A 380 -35.71 1.97 3.59
C ALA A 380 -35.12 2.58 4.87
N GLU A 381 -35.95 3.12 5.76
CA GLU A 381 -35.49 3.67 7.04
C GLU A 381 -34.96 2.56 7.96
N GLU A 382 -35.64 1.42 8.03
CA GLU A 382 -35.17 0.28 8.81
C GLU A 382 -33.80 -0.21 8.29
N ILE A 383 -33.67 -0.40 6.97
CA ILE A 383 -32.41 -0.84 6.36
C ILE A 383 -31.29 0.18 6.60
N PHE A 384 -31.59 1.47 6.47
CA PHE A 384 -30.61 2.54 6.67
C PHE A 384 -30.16 2.66 8.13
N SER A 385 -31.05 2.41 9.10
CA SER A 385 -30.75 2.50 10.53
C SER A 385 -30.08 1.23 11.09
N GLU A 386 -30.47 0.06 10.61
CA GLU A 386 -29.96 -1.22 11.11
C GLU A 386 -28.68 -1.70 10.41
N LEU A 387 -28.50 -1.40 9.12
CA LEU A 387 -27.40 -1.90 8.33
C LEU A 387 -26.39 -0.79 7.97
N SER A 388 -25.11 -1.10 8.14
CA SER A 388 -24.01 -0.19 7.84
C SER A 388 -23.21 -0.64 6.62
N LEU A 389 -22.71 0.32 5.83
CA LEU A 389 -21.76 0.11 4.73
C LEU A 389 -20.40 -0.44 5.19
N GLU A 390 -20.13 -0.49 6.50
CA GLU A 390 -18.95 -1.14 7.06
C GLU A 390 -19.07 -2.67 7.08
N SER A 391 -20.30 -3.17 7.25
CA SER A 391 -20.59 -4.60 7.43
C SER A 391 -21.32 -5.22 6.24
N TYR A 392 -21.99 -4.40 5.42
CA TYR A 392 -22.84 -4.86 4.33
C TYR A 392 -22.48 -4.16 3.02
N THR A 393 -22.52 -4.93 1.94
CA THR A 393 -22.43 -4.38 0.59
C THR A 393 -23.75 -3.70 0.21
N PRO A 394 -23.74 -2.71 -0.69
CA PRO A 394 -24.96 -2.06 -1.15
C PRO A 394 -25.98 -3.05 -1.74
N GLY A 395 -25.48 -4.03 -2.50
CA GLY A 395 -26.32 -5.12 -3.03
C GLY A 395 -27.00 -5.95 -1.93
N ALA A 396 -26.26 -6.32 -0.88
CA ALA A 396 -26.83 -7.07 0.25
C ALA A 396 -27.89 -6.27 1.02
N MET A 397 -27.69 -4.96 1.19
CA MET A 397 -28.67 -4.08 1.82
C MET A 397 -29.97 -3.98 1.00
N ILE A 398 -29.85 -3.85 -0.32
CA ILE A 398 -31.00 -3.85 -1.23
C ILE A 398 -31.73 -5.19 -1.18
N GLU A 399 -30.99 -6.31 -1.20
CA GLU A 399 -31.57 -7.65 -1.15
C GLU A 399 -32.35 -7.88 0.16
N GLU A 400 -31.80 -7.47 1.29
CA GLU A 400 -32.47 -7.55 2.59
C GLU A 400 -33.73 -6.67 2.62
N GLY A 401 -33.68 -5.45 2.07
CA GLY A 401 -34.86 -4.59 1.94
C GLY A 401 -35.96 -5.21 1.06
N MET A 402 -35.58 -5.82 -0.07
CA MET A 402 -36.53 -6.51 -0.94
C MET A 402 -37.19 -7.72 -0.25
N LYS A 403 -36.44 -8.46 0.58
CA LYS A 403 -37.00 -9.54 1.41
C LYS A 403 -38.03 -9.00 2.40
N ARG A 404 -37.75 -7.89 3.09
CA ARG A 404 -38.71 -7.24 4.01
C ARG A 404 -39.97 -6.73 3.31
N ILE A 405 -39.82 -6.10 2.14
CA ILE A 405 -40.97 -5.68 1.32
C ILE A 405 -41.83 -6.88 0.93
N ARG A 406 -41.21 -8.00 0.56
CA ARG A 406 -41.93 -9.22 0.22
C ARG A 406 -42.71 -9.77 1.42
N GLU A 407 -42.11 -9.79 2.62
CA GLU A 407 -42.80 -10.15 3.87
C GLU A 407 -44.00 -9.22 4.14
N LYS A 408 -43.78 -7.91 4.05
CA LYS A 408 -44.83 -6.89 4.25
C LYS A 408 -45.99 -7.05 3.26
N ASN A 409 -45.69 -7.31 1.98
CA ASN A 409 -46.70 -7.52 0.95
C ASN A 409 -47.48 -8.83 1.16
N LEU A 410 -46.80 -9.92 1.54
CA LEU A 410 -47.45 -11.18 1.88
C LEU A 410 -48.38 -11.01 3.09
N ARG A 411 -47.93 -10.32 4.15
CA ARG A 411 -48.78 -10.04 5.33
C ARG A 411 -50.04 -9.25 5.00
N LYS A 412 -49.97 -8.31 4.03
CA LYS A 412 -51.13 -7.55 3.54
C LYS A 412 -52.04 -8.38 2.64
N LYS A 413 -51.48 -9.24 1.80
CA LYS A 413 -52.22 -10.05 0.81
C LYS A 413 -52.93 -11.25 1.47
N LEU A 414 -52.29 -11.88 2.44
CA LEU A 414 -52.78 -13.11 3.07
C LEU A 414 -53.75 -12.79 4.21
N PRO A 415 -54.93 -13.45 4.25
CA PRO A 415 -55.92 -13.23 5.30
C PRO A 415 -55.33 -13.36 6.71
N GLU A 416 -55.76 -12.46 7.59
CA GLU A 416 -55.32 -12.40 8.98
C GLU A 416 -56.38 -13.07 9.86
N PRO A 417 -56.05 -14.17 10.57
CA PRO A 417 -56.96 -14.78 11.51
C PRO A 417 -57.32 -13.82 12.67
N VAL A 418 -58.54 -13.92 13.19
CA VAL A 418 -58.97 -13.22 14.41
C VAL A 418 -58.73 -14.14 15.60
N ASP A 419 -57.97 -13.66 16.59
CA ASP A 419 -57.58 -14.41 17.79
C ASP A 419 -57.10 -15.85 17.50
N PRO A 420 -56.11 -16.04 16.60
CA PRO A 420 -55.67 -17.38 16.22
C PRO A 420 -55.07 -18.14 17.41
N PRO A 421 -55.27 -19.47 17.47
CA PRO A 421 -54.42 -20.34 18.27
C PRO A 421 -52.95 -20.23 17.84
N GLU A 422 -52.03 -20.39 18.79
CA GLU A 422 -50.57 -20.27 18.56
C GLU A 422 -50.10 -21.07 17.34
N MET A 423 -50.57 -22.31 17.17
CA MET A 423 -50.25 -23.17 16.04
C MET A 423 -50.54 -22.51 14.69
N ILE A 424 -51.69 -21.83 14.55
CA ILE A 424 -52.13 -21.20 13.30
C ILE A 424 -51.32 -19.93 13.04
N GLU A 425 -51.03 -19.16 14.08
CA GLU A 425 -50.13 -18.01 14.00
C GLU A 425 -48.74 -18.46 13.52
N VAL A 426 -48.15 -19.45 14.17
CA VAL A 426 -46.84 -19.99 13.82
C VAL A 426 -46.82 -20.56 12.40
N ALA A 427 -47.83 -21.33 12.00
CA ALA A 427 -47.91 -21.88 10.64
C ALA A 427 -47.96 -20.77 9.58
N ARG A 428 -48.75 -19.71 9.82
CA ARG A 428 -48.81 -18.53 8.94
C ARG A 428 -47.47 -17.80 8.89
N GLU A 429 -46.82 -17.59 10.03
CA GLU A 429 -45.53 -16.92 10.10
C GLU A 429 -44.41 -17.70 9.38
N LEU A 430 -44.37 -19.02 9.54
CA LEU A 430 -43.43 -19.89 8.83
C LEU A 430 -43.67 -19.87 7.32
N ALA A 431 -44.93 -19.88 6.88
CA ALA A 431 -45.28 -19.80 5.47
C ALA A 431 -44.84 -18.48 4.84
N ILE A 432 -45.10 -17.35 5.52
CA ILE A 432 -44.67 -16.02 5.06
C ILE A 432 -43.14 -15.95 5.00
N ALA A 433 -42.44 -16.41 6.05
CA ALA A 433 -40.99 -16.38 6.10
C ALA A 433 -40.36 -17.25 5.00
N TYR A 434 -40.92 -18.45 4.75
CA TYR A 434 -40.48 -19.33 3.68
C TYR A 434 -40.71 -18.71 2.29
N MET A 435 -41.89 -18.14 2.03
CA MET A 435 -42.18 -17.52 0.75
C MET A 435 -41.33 -16.27 0.47
N ALA A 436 -40.97 -15.52 1.51
CA ALA A 436 -40.19 -14.30 1.34
C ALA A 436 -38.68 -14.55 1.28
N ARG A 437 -38.15 -15.45 2.11
CA ARG A 437 -36.71 -15.64 2.35
C ARG A 437 -36.23 -17.08 2.14
N GLY A 438 -37.12 -18.02 1.82
CA GLY A 438 -36.80 -19.43 1.69
C GLY A 438 -36.44 -20.10 3.03
N PRO A 439 -35.66 -21.18 2.99
CA PRO A 439 -35.23 -21.95 4.17
C PRO A 439 -34.64 -21.12 5.32
N GLU A 440 -33.86 -20.09 4.99
CA GLU A 440 -33.22 -19.22 6.00
C GLU A 440 -34.22 -18.39 6.78
N GLY A 441 -35.31 -17.94 6.14
CA GLY A 441 -36.40 -17.22 6.80
C GLY A 441 -37.06 -18.08 7.87
N VAL A 442 -37.32 -19.34 7.54
CA VAL A 442 -37.86 -20.32 8.48
C VAL A 442 -36.94 -20.49 9.67
N GLY A 443 -35.64 -20.70 9.45
CA GLY A 443 -34.66 -20.81 10.54
C GLY A 443 -34.65 -19.60 11.48
N ARG A 444 -34.85 -18.37 10.97
CA ARG A 444 -34.95 -17.15 11.80
C ARG A 444 -36.21 -17.10 12.66
N VAL A 445 -37.33 -17.63 12.17
CA VAL A 445 -38.56 -17.74 12.96
C VAL A 445 -38.38 -18.80 14.05
N LEU A 446 -37.87 -19.98 13.68
CA LEU A 446 -37.67 -21.10 14.61
C LEU A 446 -36.69 -20.80 15.74
N SER A 447 -35.64 -20.01 15.50
CA SER A 447 -34.67 -19.65 16.53
C SER A 447 -35.23 -18.71 17.62
N LYS A 448 -36.30 -17.97 17.30
CA LYS A 448 -36.98 -17.05 18.22
C LYS A 448 -38.20 -17.68 18.88
N LEU A 449 -38.82 -18.66 18.23
CA LEU A 449 -40.00 -19.34 18.72
C LEU A 449 -39.70 -20.10 20.01
N LYS A 450 -40.57 -19.95 21.01
CA LYS A 450 -40.51 -20.71 22.28
C LYS A 450 -41.91 -21.18 22.61
N THR A 451 -42.16 -22.46 22.38
CA THR A 451 -43.45 -23.09 22.70
C THR A 451 -43.24 -24.50 23.23
N THR A 452 -44.13 -24.90 24.14
CA THR A 452 -44.29 -26.27 24.63
C THR A 452 -45.63 -26.86 24.19
N ASP A 453 -46.43 -26.13 23.40
CA ASP A 453 -47.72 -26.62 22.92
C ASP A 453 -47.49 -27.73 21.89
N ILE A 454 -48.09 -28.89 22.15
CA ILE A 454 -47.88 -30.10 21.35
C ILE A 454 -48.36 -29.92 19.91
N ARG A 455 -49.44 -29.15 19.67
CA ARG A 455 -50.00 -28.92 18.33
C ARG A 455 -49.13 -27.96 17.54
N THR A 456 -48.67 -26.88 18.16
CA THR A 456 -47.70 -25.95 17.56
C THR A 456 -46.41 -26.68 17.21
N ARG A 457 -45.87 -27.51 18.12
CA ARG A 457 -44.64 -28.29 17.88
C ARG A 457 -44.82 -29.33 16.78
N ALA A 458 -45.96 -30.03 16.72
CA ALA A 458 -46.31 -30.92 15.62
C ALA A 458 -46.41 -30.20 14.27
N ALA A 459 -47.04 -29.02 14.22
CA ALA A 459 -47.14 -28.20 13.02
C ALA A 459 -45.75 -27.76 12.50
N VAL A 460 -44.88 -27.34 13.42
CA VAL A 460 -43.49 -26.98 13.11
C VAL A 460 -42.74 -28.19 12.55
N TYR A 461 -42.89 -29.36 13.16
CA TYR A 461 -42.27 -30.60 12.66
C TYR A 461 -42.75 -30.95 11.25
N ALA A 462 -44.07 -30.91 11.02
CA ALA A 462 -44.66 -31.14 9.70
C ALA A 462 -44.14 -30.15 8.67
N PHE A 463 -43.96 -28.87 9.03
CA PHE A 463 -43.36 -27.85 8.15
C PHE A 463 -41.91 -28.18 7.80
N ILE A 464 -41.10 -28.58 8.78
CA ILE A 464 -39.72 -28.98 8.55
C ILE A 464 -39.65 -30.17 7.59
N LYS A 465 -40.53 -31.17 7.77
CA LYS A 465 -40.58 -32.35 6.90
C LYS A 465 -41.10 -32.05 5.51
N ALA A 466 -42.14 -31.23 5.38
CA ALA A 466 -42.73 -30.84 4.11
C ALA A 466 -41.73 -30.17 3.16
N PHE A 467 -40.75 -29.42 3.70
CA PHE A 467 -39.77 -28.64 2.94
C PHE A 467 -38.31 -29.06 3.15
N SER A 468 -38.06 -30.20 3.82
CA SER A 468 -36.72 -30.73 4.09
C SER A 468 -35.77 -29.72 4.77
N LEU A 469 -36.25 -29.10 5.86
CA LEU A 469 -35.58 -28.00 6.56
C LEU A 469 -34.83 -28.43 7.83
N GLU A 470 -34.47 -29.72 7.97
CA GLU A 470 -33.86 -30.25 9.19
C GLU A 470 -32.56 -29.52 9.57
N LYS A 471 -31.79 -29.08 8.57
CA LYS A 471 -30.56 -28.30 8.77
C LYS A 471 -30.80 -26.93 9.44
N TYR A 472 -32.01 -26.39 9.34
CA TYR A 472 -32.38 -25.06 9.82
C TYR A 472 -33.12 -25.08 11.16
N SER A 473 -33.30 -26.27 11.76
CA SER A 473 -33.95 -26.46 13.05
C SER A 473 -33.03 -27.18 14.02
N SER A 474 -32.93 -26.67 15.25
CA SER A 474 -32.23 -27.33 16.36
C SER A 474 -33.18 -28.06 17.31
N TRP A 475 -34.46 -28.19 16.93
CA TRP A 475 -35.49 -28.73 17.81
C TRP A 475 -35.49 -30.25 17.78
N SER A 476 -35.55 -30.85 18.97
CA SER A 476 -35.87 -32.28 19.15
C SER A 476 -37.38 -32.44 19.34
N TYR A 477 -37.96 -33.53 18.86
CA TYR A 477 -39.40 -33.79 18.93
C TYR A 477 -39.70 -35.09 19.65
N SER A 478 -40.78 -35.12 20.44
CA SER A 478 -41.25 -36.34 21.11
C SER A 478 -42.01 -37.26 20.14
N PRO A 479 -42.15 -38.56 20.44
CA PRO A 479 -42.98 -39.47 19.64
C PRO A 479 -44.44 -38.99 19.50
N GLU A 480 -44.98 -38.38 20.54
CA GLU A 480 -46.34 -37.82 20.54
C GLU A 480 -46.44 -36.62 19.57
N GLU A 481 -45.46 -35.72 19.58
CA GLU A 481 -45.40 -34.58 18.64
C GLU A 481 -45.28 -35.06 17.19
N ILE A 482 -44.45 -36.09 16.95
CA ILE A 482 -44.31 -36.71 15.62
C ILE A 482 -45.62 -37.37 15.21
N GLY A 483 -46.29 -38.08 16.13
CA GLY A 483 -47.58 -38.70 15.90
C GLY A 483 -48.66 -37.68 15.50
N TYR A 484 -48.73 -36.55 16.21
CA TYR A 484 -49.65 -35.45 15.88
C TYR A 484 -49.34 -34.77 14.54
N ALA A 485 -48.09 -34.85 14.07
CA ALA A 485 -47.67 -34.25 12.81
C ALA A 485 -47.98 -35.11 11.58
N GLN A 486 -48.26 -36.41 11.76
CA GLN A 486 -48.47 -37.35 10.65
C GLN A 486 -49.62 -36.92 9.74
N GLY A 487 -49.32 -36.73 8.46
CA GLY A 487 -50.31 -36.37 7.44
C GLY A 487 -50.55 -34.86 7.31
N LEU A 488 -49.96 -34.04 8.19
CA LEU A 488 -50.05 -32.58 8.10
C LEU A 488 -49.12 -32.00 7.02
N GLU A 489 -48.14 -32.75 6.51
CA GLU A 489 -47.15 -32.22 5.58
C GLU A 489 -47.78 -31.66 4.29
N ASP A 490 -48.80 -32.34 3.76
CA ASP A 490 -49.47 -31.89 2.54
C ASP A 490 -50.36 -30.66 2.79
N VAL A 491 -51.00 -30.58 3.96
CA VAL A 491 -51.73 -29.38 4.37
C VAL A 491 -50.77 -28.20 4.55
N ILE A 492 -49.59 -28.42 5.13
CA ILE A 492 -48.59 -27.37 5.28
C ILE A 492 -48.12 -26.86 3.91
N LYS A 493 -47.93 -27.74 2.91
CA LYS A 493 -47.62 -27.30 1.54
C LYS A 493 -48.72 -26.41 0.96
N GLU A 494 -49.99 -26.73 1.25
CA GLU A 494 -51.13 -25.89 0.84
C GLU A 494 -51.16 -24.53 1.55
N VAL A 495 -50.70 -24.46 2.81
CA VAL A 495 -50.56 -23.19 3.56
C VAL A 495 -49.49 -22.29 2.91
N VAL A 496 -48.42 -22.86 2.35
CA VAL A 496 -47.35 -22.08 1.68
C VAL A 496 -47.76 -21.70 0.26
N THR A 497 -48.65 -20.71 0.17
CA THR A 497 -49.16 -20.15 -1.08
C THR A 497 -49.39 -18.66 -0.95
N ASP A 498 -49.23 -17.92 -2.05
CA ASP A 498 -49.53 -16.49 -2.10
C ASP A 498 -50.99 -16.21 -2.50
N ASP A 499 -51.80 -17.24 -2.78
CA ASP A 499 -53.23 -17.13 -3.01
C ASP A 499 -53.97 -17.04 -1.67
N GLY A 500 -54.58 -15.88 -1.39
CA GLY A 500 -55.23 -15.61 -0.11
C GLY A 500 -56.38 -16.56 0.22
N LYS A 501 -57.14 -17.03 -0.78
CA LYS A 501 -58.26 -17.96 -0.54
C LYS A 501 -57.71 -19.35 -0.20
N ARG A 502 -56.77 -19.86 -1.00
CA ARG A 502 -56.13 -21.16 -0.73
C ARG A 502 -55.42 -21.18 0.61
N HIS A 503 -54.71 -20.10 0.95
CA HIS A 503 -54.04 -19.95 2.24
C HIS A 503 -55.05 -20.02 3.40
N LYS A 504 -56.16 -19.28 3.29
CA LYS A 504 -57.24 -19.29 4.29
C LYS A 504 -57.85 -20.68 4.49
N ASP A 505 -58.18 -21.34 3.39
CA ASP A 505 -58.81 -22.67 3.41
C ASP A 505 -57.85 -23.73 3.96
N ALA A 506 -56.55 -23.63 3.64
CA ALA A 506 -55.50 -24.49 4.18
C ALA A 506 -55.29 -24.29 5.67
N LEU A 507 -55.30 -23.04 6.19
CA LEU A 507 -55.23 -22.78 7.63
C LEU A 507 -56.46 -23.35 8.38
N ARG A 508 -57.67 -23.23 7.81
CA ARG A 508 -58.88 -23.87 8.37
C ARG A 508 -58.79 -25.39 8.37
N ARG A 509 -58.17 -25.97 7.35
CA ARG A 509 -57.97 -27.41 7.24
C ARG A 509 -56.95 -27.87 8.29
N LEU A 510 -55.82 -27.17 8.41
CA LEU A 510 -54.79 -27.43 9.42
C LEU A 510 -55.37 -27.40 10.84
N TRP A 511 -56.24 -26.44 11.13
CA TRP A 511 -56.93 -26.33 12.42
C TRP A 511 -57.88 -27.50 12.71
N ARG A 512 -58.61 -27.97 11.68
CA ARG A 512 -59.53 -29.12 11.80
C ARG A 512 -58.78 -30.44 11.94
N GLU A 513 -57.73 -30.66 11.16
CA GLU A 513 -56.94 -31.89 11.18
C GLU A 513 -56.17 -32.07 12.50
N THR A 514 -55.97 -30.99 13.25
CA THR A 514 -55.43 -31.05 14.64
C THR A 514 -56.51 -31.19 15.71
N GLY A 515 -57.72 -31.56 15.32
CA GLY A 515 -58.79 -31.99 16.22
C GLY A 515 -59.60 -30.86 16.85
N SER A 516 -59.59 -29.66 16.26
CA SER A 516 -60.45 -28.56 16.71
C SER A 516 -61.84 -28.60 16.07
N THR A 517 -62.86 -28.35 16.88
CA THR A 517 -64.26 -28.18 16.44
C THR A 517 -64.66 -26.71 16.29
N LEU A 518 -63.78 -25.78 16.67
CA LEU A 518 -64.01 -24.34 16.57
C LEU A 518 -63.67 -23.83 15.17
N GLU A 519 -64.52 -22.98 14.60
CA GLU A 519 -64.23 -22.33 13.32
C GLU A 519 -63.19 -21.23 13.46
N LEU A 520 -62.18 -21.25 12.58
CA LEU A 520 -61.18 -20.19 12.46
C LEU A 520 -61.77 -19.02 11.66
N ARG A 521 -61.89 -17.86 12.32
CA ARG A 521 -62.38 -16.60 11.74
C ARG A 521 -61.25 -15.75 11.20
N PHE A 522 -61.53 -14.94 10.19
CA PHE A 522 -60.56 -14.02 9.58
C PHE A 522 -61.10 -12.60 9.56
N ARG A 523 -60.23 -11.59 9.62
CA ARG A 523 -60.65 -10.19 9.55
C ARG A 523 -61.38 -9.92 8.23
N GLY A 524 -62.57 -9.33 8.33
CA GLY A 524 -63.42 -9.01 7.18
C GLY A 524 -64.42 -10.10 6.80
N GLU A 525 -64.44 -11.22 7.52
CA GLU A 525 -65.58 -12.15 7.63
C GLU A 525 -66.44 -11.77 8.85
#